data_AF-A0A820D1V7-F1
#
_entry.id   AF-A0A820D1V7-F1
#
_cell.length_a   1.000
_cell.length_b   1.000
_cell.length_c   1.000
_cell.angle_alpha   90.00
_cell.angle_beta   90.00
_cell.angle_gamma   90.00
#
_symmetry.space_group_name_H-M   'P 1'
#
loop_
_entity.id
_entity.type
_entity.pdbx_description
1 polymer ?
#
loop_
_entity_poly.entity_id
_entity_poly.type
_entity_poly.pdbx_seq_one_letter_code
_entity_poly.pdbx_strand_id
1 'polypeptide(L)'
;MRNKLLLTSYRTEKSIGRMEKREINELEPYLEKRTVFMWLPQSDTEYYASEIFHANLKLSQNKRDLMNVSDYLLWSIGNFLLFFVLGVICVILSVRVREHKRNKDYNASLKISQRTLIMNIFTTIIGICFLVTMLALLINKSSTNF
;
A
#
# COMPACT_ATOMS: atom_id res chain seq x y z
N MET A 1 0.55 30.78 26.69
CA MET A 1 0.11 29.60 25.91
C MET A 1 -0.95 29.90 24.82
N ARG A 2 -1.14 31.14 24.33
CA ARG A 2 -2.15 31.45 23.28
C ARG A 2 -1.65 31.47 21.83
N ASN A 3 -0.34 31.47 21.60
CA ASN A 3 0.21 31.67 20.24
C ASN A 3 0.36 30.39 19.39
N LYS A 4 0.16 29.20 19.96
CA LYS A 4 0.26 27.93 19.20
C LYS A 4 -1.01 27.57 18.42
N LEU A 5 -2.19 28.09 18.82
CA LEU A 5 -3.47 27.77 18.18
C LEU A 5 -3.70 28.51 16.85
N LEU A 6 -3.09 29.69 16.67
CA LEU A 6 -3.26 30.49 15.45
C LEU A 6 -2.44 29.96 14.28
N LEU A 7 -1.34 29.25 14.53
CA LEU A 7 -0.52 28.65 13.47
C LEU A 7 -1.15 27.36 12.91
N THR A 8 -2.00 26.68 13.68
CA THR A 8 -2.74 25.51 13.20
C THR A 8 -3.91 25.87 12.30
N SER A 9 -4.63 26.98 12.55
CA SER A 9 -5.76 27.38 11.69
C SER A 9 -5.31 27.91 10.32
N TYR A 10 -4.17 28.61 10.27
CA TYR A 10 -3.65 29.18 9.01
C TYR A 10 -3.11 28.11 8.04
N ARG A 11 -2.70 26.95 8.56
CA ARG A 11 -2.19 25.84 7.72
C ARG A 11 -3.32 25.04 7.05
N THR A 12 -4.50 24.99 7.68
CA THR A 12 -5.69 24.36 7.09
C THR A 12 -6.27 25.16 5.93
N GLU A 13 -6.37 26.49 6.03
CA GLU A 13 -6.95 27.33 4.96
C GLU A 13 -6.15 27.27 3.65
N LYS A 14 -4.81 27.20 3.74
CA LYS A 14 -3.95 27.19 2.54
C LYS A 14 -3.97 25.86 1.77
N SER A 15 -4.47 24.78 2.39
CA SER A 15 -4.67 23.48 1.72
C SER A 15 -6.06 23.30 1.11
N ILE A 16 -7.03 24.11 1.53
CA ILE A 16 -8.39 24.15 0.97
C ILE A 16 -8.42 24.98 -0.33
N GLY A 17 -7.57 26.01 -0.44
CA GLY A 17 -7.47 26.84 -1.66
C GLY A 17 -6.87 26.16 -2.90
N ARG A 18 -6.44 24.88 -2.79
CA ARG A 18 -5.86 24.11 -3.89
C ARG A 18 -6.56 22.77 -4.16
N MET A 19 -7.72 22.52 -3.53
CA MET A 19 -8.70 21.54 -4.02
C MET A 19 -9.57 22.24 -5.07
N GLU A 20 -8.93 22.35 -6.22
CA GLU A 20 -9.30 23.05 -7.43
C GLU A 20 -10.57 22.46 -8.06
N LYS A 21 -11.71 23.15 -7.86
CA LYS A 21 -12.89 23.35 -8.74
C LYS A 21 -13.57 22.18 -9.47
N ARG A 22 -12.97 21.00 -9.62
CA ARG A 22 -13.57 19.84 -10.31
C ARG A 22 -14.46 19.01 -9.39
N GLU A 23 -14.11 18.89 -8.11
CA GLU A 23 -14.93 18.13 -7.15
C GLU A 23 -16.18 18.88 -6.69
N ILE A 24 -16.19 20.23 -6.73
CA ILE A 24 -17.36 21.02 -6.31
C ILE A 24 -18.54 20.85 -7.30
N ASN A 25 -18.27 20.72 -8.60
CA ASN A 25 -19.33 20.52 -9.60
C ASN A 25 -19.88 19.09 -9.62
N GLU A 26 -19.15 18.09 -9.11
CA GLU A 26 -19.68 16.72 -8.94
C GLU A 26 -20.54 16.57 -7.67
N LEU A 27 -20.41 17.49 -6.71
CA LEU A 27 -21.13 17.47 -5.44
C LEU A 27 -22.44 18.27 -5.45
N GLU A 28 -22.69 19.10 -6.47
CA GLU A 28 -23.96 19.85 -6.61
C GLU A 28 -25.25 19.00 -6.56
N PRO A 29 -25.37 17.84 -7.25
CA PRO A 29 -26.62 17.05 -7.18
C PRO A 29 -26.85 16.39 -5.81
N TYR A 30 -25.84 16.35 -4.94
CA TYR A 30 -25.96 15.85 -3.56
C TYR A 30 -26.31 16.97 -2.57
N LEU A 31 -26.02 18.22 -2.89
CA LEU A 31 -26.39 19.38 -2.07
C LEU A 31 -27.87 19.75 -2.23
N GLU A 32 -28.44 19.57 -3.43
CA GLU A 32 -29.85 19.85 -3.68
C GLU A 32 -30.80 18.87 -2.95
N LYS A 33 -30.35 17.63 -2.67
CA LYS A 33 -31.11 16.68 -1.83
C LYS A 33 -31.03 16.95 -0.32
N ARG A 34 -30.18 17.89 0.12
CA ARG A 34 -29.97 18.19 1.55
C ARG A 34 -31.07 19.08 2.14
N THR A 35 -31.89 19.71 1.31
CA THR A 35 -33.05 20.52 1.73
C THR A 35 -34.25 19.67 2.18
N VAL A 36 -34.28 18.37 1.85
CA VAL A 36 -35.35 17.44 2.25
C VAL A 36 -35.19 16.93 3.70
N PHE A 37 -34.00 17.11 4.30
CA PHE A 37 -33.67 16.64 5.65
C PHE A 37 -33.89 17.69 6.75
N MET A 38 -34.73 18.72 6.52
CA MET A 38 -34.97 19.81 7.47
C MET A 38 -35.90 19.44 8.64
N TRP A 39 -36.47 18.23 8.65
CA TRP A 39 -37.42 17.76 9.66
C TRP A 39 -36.89 16.71 10.63
N LEU A 40 -35.60 16.34 10.55
CA LEU A 40 -35.02 15.39 11.50
C LEU A 40 -34.52 16.12 12.77
N PRO A 41 -34.86 15.62 13.97
CA PRO A 41 -34.38 16.18 15.23
C PRO A 41 -32.84 16.24 15.23
N GLN A 42 -32.29 17.39 15.60
CA GLN A 42 -30.84 17.66 15.56
C GLN A 42 -30.02 16.60 16.33
N SER A 43 -30.58 16.00 17.38
CA SER A 43 -29.92 14.97 18.19
C SER A 43 -29.49 13.74 17.38
N ASP A 44 -30.23 13.39 16.34
CA ASP A 44 -30.02 12.12 15.63
C ASP A 44 -29.07 12.32 14.45
N THR A 45 -29.01 13.54 13.90
CA THR A 45 -28.12 13.88 12.77
C THR A 45 -26.63 13.86 13.14
N GLU A 46 -26.28 14.19 14.39
CA GLU A 46 -24.89 14.16 14.86
C GLU A 46 -24.36 12.73 15.00
N TYR A 47 -25.22 11.79 15.39
CA TYR A 47 -24.86 10.38 15.53
C TYR A 47 -24.47 9.75 14.18
N TYR A 48 -25.35 9.87 13.17
CA TYR A 48 -25.07 9.34 11.82
C TYR A 48 -23.89 10.03 11.13
N ALA A 49 -23.69 11.34 11.36
CA ALA A 49 -22.52 12.04 10.86
C ALA A 49 -21.21 11.49 11.46
N SER A 50 -21.22 11.12 12.75
CA SER A 50 -20.04 10.54 13.41
C SER A 50 -19.67 9.16 12.86
N GLU A 51 -20.67 8.29 12.61
CA GLU A 51 -20.41 6.94 12.09
C GLU A 51 -19.85 6.98 10.65
N ILE A 52 -20.43 7.83 9.80
CA ILE A 52 -19.95 8.05 8.44
C ILE A 52 -18.52 8.61 8.46
N PHE A 53 -18.23 9.54 9.38
CA PHE A 53 -16.89 10.09 9.55
C PHE A 53 -15.88 9.01 9.98
N HIS A 54 -16.23 8.16 10.96
CA HIS A 54 -15.37 7.07 11.42
C HIS A 54 -15.12 6.01 10.35
N ALA A 55 -16.14 5.67 9.54
CA ALA A 55 -15.98 4.75 8.42
C ALA A 55 -15.00 5.29 7.37
N ASN A 56 -15.13 6.58 7.01
CA ASN A 56 -14.22 7.25 6.08
C ASN A 56 -12.78 7.35 6.62
N LEU A 57 -12.62 7.54 7.92
CA LEU A 57 -11.31 7.63 8.57
C LEU A 57 -10.57 6.29 8.56
N LYS A 58 -11.28 5.19 8.85
CA LYS A 58 -10.75 3.82 8.70
C LYS A 58 -10.36 3.52 7.26
N LEU A 59 -11.17 3.95 6.28
CA LEU A 59 -10.85 3.77 4.86
C LEU A 59 -9.60 4.55 4.45
N SER A 60 -9.43 5.77 4.96
CA SER A 60 -8.25 6.61 4.74
C SER A 60 -6.98 6.06 5.40
N GLN A 61 -7.09 5.49 6.60
CA GLN A 61 -5.98 4.76 7.22
C GLN A 61 -5.58 3.53 6.40
N ASN A 62 -6.53 2.67 6.04
CA ASN A 62 -6.27 1.51 5.20
C ASN A 62 -5.61 1.91 3.86
N LYS A 63 -6.06 3.00 3.25
CA LYS A 63 -5.48 3.50 2.00
C LYS A 63 -4.03 3.98 2.17
N ARG A 64 -3.70 4.63 3.29
CA ARG A 64 -2.32 5.04 3.62
C ARG A 64 -1.42 3.85 3.88
N ASP A 65 -1.91 2.87 4.64
CA ASP A 65 -1.18 1.63 4.92
C ASP A 65 -0.94 0.84 3.62
N LEU A 66 -1.91 0.87 2.70
CA LEU A 66 -1.78 0.31 1.37
C LEU A 66 -0.82 1.06 0.44
N MET A 67 -0.73 2.38 0.58
CA MET A 67 0.24 3.18 -0.15
C MET A 67 1.67 2.82 0.28
N ASN A 68 1.82 2.33 1.51
CA ASN A 68 3.07 1.85 2.09
C ASN A 68 3.34 0.35 1.84
N VAL A 69 2.47 -0.35 1.13
CA VAL A 69 2.73 -1.73 0.70
C VAL A 69 3.87 -1.68 -0.32
N SER A 70 5.04 -2.10 0.14
CA SER A 70 6.26 -2.17 -0.66
C SER A 70 6.07 -3.18 -1.78
N ASP A 71 6.31 -2.71 -3.01
CA ASP A 71 6.35 -3.56 -4.18
C ASP A 71 7.74 -4.20 -4.16
N TYR A 72 7.87 -5.41 -3.59
CA TYR A 72 9.12 -6.19 -3.44
C TYR A 72 9.83 -6.56 -4.77
N LEU A 73 9.52 -5.84 -5.85
CA LEU A 73 10.02 -6.02 -7.20
C LEU A 73 11.55 -5.94 -7.27
N LEU A 74 12.16 -4.95 -6.62
CA LEU A 74 13.63 -4.81 -6.63
C LEU A 74 14.31 -6.04 -6.00
N TRP A 75 13.72 -6.55 -4.92
CA TRP A 75 14.19 -7.76 -4.25
C TRP A 75 13.99 -8.99 -5.14
N SER A 76 12.82 -9.12 -5.78
CA SER A 76 12.57 -10.20 -6.73
C SER A 76 13.50 -10.19 -7.93
N ILE A 77 13.89 -9.01 -8.44
CA ILE A 77 14.90 -8.87 -9.49
C ILE A 77 16.26 -9.37 -9.00
N GLY A 78 16.65 -9.04 -7.77
CA GLY A 78 17.86 -9.59 -7.15
C GLY A 78 17.83 -11.12 -7.07
N ASN A 79 16.70 -11.69 -6.63
CA ASN A 79 16.49 -13.14 -6.59
C ASN A 79 16.53 -13.78 -7.98
N PHE A 80 16.03 -13.10 -9.02
CA PHE A 80 16.12 -13.55 -10.41
C PHE A 80 17.55 -13.65 -10.93
N LEU A 81 18.42 -12.70 -10.56
CA LEU A 81 19.84 -12.75 -10.91
C LEU A 81 20.58 -13.89 -10.21
N LEU A 82 20.17 -14.25 -8.98
CA LEU A 82 20.76 -15.34 -8.21
C LEU A 82 20.23 -16.72 -8.62
N PHE A 83 18.92 -16.82 -8.86
CA PHE A 83 18.24 -18.08 -9.14
C PHE A 83 17.10 -17.86 -10.14
N PHE A 84 17.43 -18.01 -11.43
CA PHE A 84 16.55 -17.67 -12.55
C PHE A 84 15.12 -18.22 -12.41
N VAL A 85 14.97 -19.54 -12.16
CA VAL A 85 13.66 -20.21 -12.16
C VAL A 85 12.72 -19.67 -11.07
N LEU A 86 13.17 -19.65 -9.81
CA LEU A 86 12.35 -19.16 -8.70
C LEU A 86 12.22 -17.63 -8.71
N GLY A 87 13.25 -16.93 -9.18
CA GLY A 87 13.22 -15.48 -9.29
C GLY A 87 12.23 -14.98 -10.34
N VAL A 88 12.05 -15.67 -11.48
CA VAL A 88 10.98 -15.35 -12.45
C VAL A 88 9.61 -15.39 -11.76
N ILE A 89 9.34 -16.42 -10.96
CA ILE A 89 8.07 -16.55 -10.22
C ILE A 89 7.88 -15.37 -9.27
N CYS A 90 8.93 -14.99 -8.53
CA CYS A 90 8.88 -13.85 -7.61
C CYS A 90 8.64 -12.51 -8.35
N VAL A 91 9.25 -12.32 -9.52
CA VAL A 91 9.04 -11.13 -10.35
C VAL A 91 7.60 -11.09 -10.86
N ILE A 92 7.05 -12.20 -11.36
CA ILE A 92 5.65 -12.29 -11.82
C ILE A 92 4.69 -11.94 -10.67
N LEU A 93 4.92 -12.47 -9.46
CA LEU A 93 4.10 -12.15 -8.30
C LEU A 93 4.19 -10.67 -7.92
N SER A 94 5.38 -10.08 -7.94
CA SER A 94 5.57 -8.63 -7.71
C SER A 94 4.86 -7.77 -8.75
N VAL A 95 4.86 -8.17 -10.03
CA VAL A 95 4.12 -7.47 -11.09
C VAL A 95 2.60 -7.57 -10.85
N ARG A 96 2.09 -8.74 -10.44
CA ARG A 96 0.67 -8.90 -10.10
C ARG A 96 0.23 -8.02 -8.94
N VAL A 97 1.04 -7.86 -7.89
CA VAL A 97 0.75 -6.90 -6.81
C VAL A 97 0.56 -5.49 -7.38
N ARG A 98 1.47 -5.06 -8.25
CA ARG A 98 1.41 -3.75 -8.89
C ARG A 98 0.18 -3.59 -9.78
N GLU A 99 -0.23 -4.64 -10.49
CA GLU A 99 -1.44 -4.66 -11.31
C GLU A 99 -2.70 -4.49 -10.46
N HIS A 100 -2.83 -5.23 -9.36
CA HIS A 100 -3.97 -5.07 -8.43
C HIS A 100 -3.99 -3.67 -7.79
N LYS A 101 -2.83 -3.11 -7.45
CA LYS A 101 -2.68 -1.74 -6.95
C LYS A 101 -3.14 -0.71 -7.99
N ARG A 102 -2.80 -0.92 -9.27
CA ARG A 102 -3.25 -0.09 -10.40
C ARG A 102 -4.77 -0.19 -10.62
N ASN A 103 -5.35 -1.37 -10.43
CA ASN A 103 -6.79 -1.61 -10.57
C ASN A 103 -7.62 -1.19 -9.34
N LYS A 104 -6.99 -0.59 -8.32
CA LYS A 104 -7.61 -0.18 -7.03
C LYS A 104 -8.22 -1.36 -6.24
N ASP A 105 -7.81 -2.60 -6.53
CA ASP A 105 -8.19 -3.77 -5.74
C ASP A 105 -7.18 -4.02 -4.62
N TYR A 106 -7.41 -3.30 -3.53
CA TYR A 106 -6.51 -3.21 -2.39
C TYR A 106 -6.47 -4.48 -1.54
N ASN A 107 -7.61 -5.17 -1.40
CA ASN A 107 -7.70 -6.39 -0.61
C ASN A 107 -6.95 -7.55 -1.28
N ALA A 108 -7.05 -7.67 -2.61
CA ALA A 108 -6.27 -8.65 -3.37
C ALA A 108 -4.77 -8.31 -3.36
N SER A 109 -4.44 -7.02 -3.53
CA SER A 109 -3.04 -6.54 -3.50
C SER A 109 -2.33 -6.92 -2.19
N LEU A 110 -2.99 -6.79 -1.04
CA LEU A 110 -2.41 -7.16 0.26
C LEU A 110 -2.13 -8.66 0.37
N LYS A 111 -3.11 -9.50 0.02
CA LYS A 111 -2.96 -10.97 0.09
C LYS A 111 -1.84 -11.46 -0.82
N ILE A 112 -1.74 -10.91 -2.03
CA ILE A 112 -0.69 -11.29 -2.99
C ILE A 112 0.66 -10.75 -2.52
N SER A 113 0.72 -9.53 -1.97
CA SER A 113 1.97 -8.95 -1.44
C SER A 113 2.58 -9.80 -0.33
N GLN A 114 1.77 -10.28 0.61
CA GLN A 114 2.24 -11.21 1.66
C GLN A 114 2.81 -12.51 1.07
N ARG A 115 2.16 -13.07 0.03
CA ARG A 115 2.69 -14.25 -0.68
C ARG A 115 4.00 -13.95 -1.38
N THR A 116 4.11 -12.79 -2.04
CA THR A 116 5.34 -12.33 -2.70
C THR A 116 6.49 -12.21 -1.70
N LEU A 117 6.24 -11.66 -0.50
CA LEU A 117 7.24 -11.58 0.57
C LEU A 117 7.73 -12.97 0.99
N ILE A 118 6.81 -13.90 1.28
CA ILE A 118 7.18 -15.26 1.71
C ILE A 118 7.98 -15.98 0.62
N MET A 119 7.57 -15.86 -0.65
CA MET A 119 8.28 -16.46 -1.78
C MET A 119 9.66 -15.84 -2.00
N ASN A 120 9.82 -14.53 -1.82
CA ASN A 120 11.13 -13.88 -1.89
C ASN A 120 12.07 -14.37 -0.78
N ILE A 121 11.58 -14.47 0.46
CA ILE A 121 12.37 -15.01 1.58
C ILE A 121 12.78 -16.45 1.30
N PHE A 122 11.83 -17.30 0.89
CA PHE A 122 12.11 -18.69 0.57
C PHE A 122 13.15 -18.83 -0.55
N THR A 123 13.02 -18.02 -1.61
CA THR A 123 13.97 -17.99 -2.73
C THR A 123 15.36 -17.52 -2.28
N THR A 124 15.45 -16.52 -1.39
CA THR A 124 16.76 -16.11 -0.84
C THR A 124 17.43 -17.22 -0.05
N ILE A 125 16.69 -17.95 0.78
CA ILE A 125 17.25 -19.05 1.59
C ILE A 125 17.80 -20.14 0.67
N ILE A 126 17.00 -20.58 -0.32
CA ILE A 126 17.43 -21.59 -1.29
C ILE A 126 18.64 -21.11 -2.10
N GLY A 127 18.62 -19.86 -2.57
CA GLY A 127 19.72 -19.27 -3.32
C GLY A 127 21.02 -19.25 -2.53
N ILE A 128 20.97 -18.88 -1.24
CA ILE A 128 22.14 -18.90 -0.35
C ILE A 128 22.64 -20.33 -0.12
N CYS A 129 21.76 -21.29 0.15
CA CYS A 129 22.15 -22.70 0.30
C CYS A 129 22.82 -23.25 -0.97
N PHE A 130 22.33 -22.88 -2.15
CA PHE A 130 22.93 -23.26 -3.42
C PHE A 130 24.33 -22.66 -3.62
N LEU A 131 24.53 -21.38 -3.28
CA LEU A 131 25.85 -20.75 -3.35
C LEU A 131 26.87 -21.40 -2.39
N VAL A 132 26.46 -21.69 -1.16
CA VAL A 132 27.33 -22.35 -0.16
C VAL A 132 27.74 -23.74 -0.61
N THR A 133 26.79 -24.53 -1.14
CA THR A 133 27.09 -25.88 -1.65
C THR A 133 28.02 -25.85 -2.86
N MET A 134 27.80 -24.93 -3.81
CA MET A 134 28.71 -24.75 -4.95
C MET A 134 30.12 -24.36 -4.51
N LEU A 135 30.24 -23.44 -3.56
CA LEU A 135 31.54 -23.03 -3.02
C LEU A 135 32.26 -24.20 -2.33
N ALA A 136 31.55 -24.99 -1.52
CA ALA A 136 32.11 -26.17 -0.88
C ALA A 136 32.61 -27.22 -1.90
N LEU A 137 31.86 -27.45 -2.98
CA LEU A 137 32.28 -28.35 -4.06
C LEU A 137 33.53 -27.84 -4.80
N LEU A 138 33.63 -26.53 -5.03
CA LEU A 138 34.80 -25.93 -5.67
C LEU A 138 36.06 -26.07 -4.79
N ILE A 139 35.95 -25.82 -3.48
CA ILE A 139 37.05 -25.98 -2.54
C ILE A 139 37.50 -27.45 -2.50
N ASN A 140 36.56 -28.39 -2.38
CA ASN A 140 36.86 -29.82 -2.37
C ASN A 140 37.56 -30.27 -3.66
N LYS A 141 37.07 -29.83 -4.82
CA LYS A 141 37.70 -30.12 -6.12
C LYS A 141 39.10 -29.51 -6.24
N SER A 142 39.33 -28.32 -5.68
CA SER A 142 40.65 -27.70 -5.67
C SER A 142 41.64 -28.49 -4.81
N SER A 143 41.18 -29.09 -3.71
CA SER A 143 42.03 -29.87 -2.80
C SER A 143 42.45 -31.23 -3.37
N THR A 144 41.64 -31.84 -4.24
CA THR A 144 41.95 -33.17 -4.82
C THR A 144 42.91 -33.13 -6.01
N ASN A 145 43.19 -31.94 -6.56
CA ASN A 145 44.09 -31.76 -7.70
C ASN A 145 45.53 -31.43 -7.30
N PHE A 146 45.84 -31.42 -6.00
CA PHE A 146 47.19 -31.32 -5.43
C PHE A 146 47.63 -32.68 -4.91
#